data_AF-A0A2P8E1J8-F1
#
_entry.id   AF-A0A2P8E1J8-F1
#
_cell.length_a   1.000
_cell.length_b   1.000
_cell.length_c   1.000
_cell.angle_alpha   90.00
_cell.angle_beta   90.00
_cell.angle_gamma   90.00
#
_symmetry.space_group_name_H-M   'P 1'
#
loop_
_entity.id
_entity.type
_entity.pdbx_description
1 polymer ?
#
loop_
_entity_poly.entity_id
_entity_poly.type
_entity_poly.pdbx_seq_one_letter_code
_entity_poly.pdbx_strand_id
1 'polypeptide(L)'
;MKSELYASNIGSYSPGRENCRNKYPRALLENGFQTYPGKFGLKNLKELKVPISLHSDCHHPKDIIGEYGNKAQLLMELGFKELMKLKANDWQSKPFDQNGFAKERNSKVGI
;
A
#
# COMPACT_ATOMS: atom_id res chain seq x y z
N MET A 1 3.99 -38.05 15.86
CA MET A 1 4.91 -37.10 16.51
C MET A 1 6.35 -37.60 16.33
N LYS A 2 7.14 -36.92 15.50
CA LYS A 2 8.60 -36.88 15.62
C LYS A 2 9.04 -35.45 15.30
N SER A 3 9.66 -34.85 16.31
CA SER A 3 10.26 -33.53 16.35
C SER A 3 11.73 -33.62 15.96
N GLU A 4 12.22 -32.72 15.10
CA GLU A 4 13.63 -32.43 14.81
C GLU A 4 13.57 -31.37 13.67
N LEU A 5 14.23 -30.21 13.67
CA LEU A 5 15.54 -29.83 14.18
C LEU A 5 15.57 -28.36 14.61
N TYR A 6 16.26 -28.10 15.72
CA TYR A 6 16.69 -26.80 16.21
C TYR A 6 17.98 -26.44 15.46
N ALA A 7 17.97 -25.40 14.63
CA ALA A 7 19.17 -24.87 14.01
C ALA A 7 19.73 -23.73 14.86
N SER A 8 20.81 -24.04 15.56
CA SER A 8 21.74 -23.11 16.19
C SER A 8 22.34 -22.15 15.16
N ASN A 9 22.27 -20.84 15.42
CA ASN A 9 23.27 -19.88 14.95
C ASN A 9 23.31 -18.67 15.89
N ILE A 10 24.17 -18.80 16.90
CA ILE A 10 24.62 -17.73 17.79
C ILE A 10 25.57 -16.80 17.03
N GLY A 11 25.03 -15.74 16.42
CA GLY A 11 25.80 -14.60 15.93
C GLY A 11 26.06 -13.60 17.06
N SER A 12 27.32 -13.25 17.28
CA SER A 12 27.82 -12.37 18.33
C SER A 12 27.20 -10.96 18.27
N TYR A 13 26.63 -10.51 19.39
CA TYR A 13 26.10 -9.17 19.58
C TYR A 13 27.25 -8.16 19.78
N SER A 14 27.38 -7.19 18.88
CA SER A 14 28.22 -6.00 19.07
C SER A 14 27.31 -4.76 19.04
N PRO A 15 27.09 -4.07 20.18
CA PRO A 15 26.26 -2.87 20.21
C PRO A 15 27.12 -1.69 19.75
N GLY A 16 26.76 -1.03 18.63
CA GLY A 16 27.44 0.22 18.31
C GLY A 16 27.33 0.80 16.90
N ARG A 17 26.77 0.10 15.91
CA ARG A 17 26.49 0.69 14.59
C ARG A 17 25.25 0.06 13.98
N GLU A 18 24.06 0.57 14.33
CA GLU A 18 22.85 0.23 13.58
C GLU A 18 22.95 0.82 12.17
N ASN A 19 23.47 0.02 11.24
CA ASN A 19 23.33 0.28 9.82
C ASN A 19 21.83 0.20 9.48
N CYS A 20 21.17 1.36 9.34
CA CYS A 20 19.79 1.49 8.86
C CYS A 20 19.52 0.76 7.52
N ARG A 21 20.57 0.33 6.81
CA ARG A 21 20.51 -0.44 5.55
C ARG A 21 19.99 -1.87 5.69
N ASN A 22 20.01 -2.47 6.88
CA ASN A 22 19.56 -3.86 7.08
C ASN A 22 18.17 -3.98 7.73
N LYS A 23 17.48 -2.86 7.99
CA LYS A 23 16.16 -2.90 8.65
C LYS A 23 15.01 -3.28 7.71
N TYR A 24 15.22 -3.15 6.41
CA TYR A 24 14.27 -3.60 5.39
C TYR A 24 15.04 -4.37 4.32
N PRO A 25 14.83 -5.69 4.17
CA PRO A 25 15.49 -6.45 3.12
C PRO A 25 15.13 -5.82 1.77
N ARG A 26 16.17 -5.53 0.98
CA ARG A 26 16.10 -4.99 -0.40
C ARG A 26 15.28 -5.88 -1.36
N ALA A 27 14.82 -7.04 -0.90
CA ALA A 27 14.12 -8.09 -1.65
C ALA A 27 12.57 -8.07 -1.56
N LEU A 28 11.93 -7.06 -0.94
CA LEU A 28 10.46 -7.06 -0.81
C LEU A 28 9.69 -6.62 -2.07
N LEU A 29 10.38 -6.13 -3.11
CA LEU A 29 9.75 -5.77 -4.40
C LEU A 29 9.84 -6.89 -5.44
N GLU A 30 10.71 -7.90 -5.25
CA GLU A 30 11.05 -8.87 -6.28
C GLU A 30 9.91 -9.83 -6.66
N ASN A 31 8.86 -9.91 -5.84
CA ASN A 31 7.72 -10.79 -6.07
C ASN A 31 6.42 -10.08 -6.46
N GLY A 32 6.33 -8.74 -6.51
CA GLY A 32 5.15 -7.99 -7.00
C GLY A 32 3.80 -8.20 -6.27
N PHE A 33 3.71 -9.15 -5.33
CA PHE A 33 2.44 -9.51 -4.68
C PHE A 33 2.03 -8.55 -3.56
N GLN A 34 2.99 -7.88 -2.93
CA GLN A 34 2.75 -7.00 -1.79
C GLN A 34 2.73 -5.53 -2.23
N THR A 35 1.71 -4.79 -1.78
CA THR A 35 1.62 -3.33 -2.01
C THR A 35 2.80 -2.63 -1.35
N TYR A 36 3.22 -1.50 -1.91
CA TYR A 36 4.08 -0.56 -1.21
C TYR A 36 3.25 0.60 -0.66
N PRO A 37 3.30 0.90 0.65
CA PRO A 37 3.91 0.08 1.69
C PRO A 37 3.09 -1.20 1.95
N GLY A 38 3.72 -2.19 2.60
CA GLY A 38 3.03 -3.42 3.00
C GLY A 38 1.95 -3.19 4.07
N LYS A 39 1.15 -4.22 4.38
CA LYS A 39 0.01 -4.14 5.32
C LYS A 39 0.34 -3.47 6.67
N PHE A 40 1.52 -3.74 7.24
CA PHE A 40 1.94 -3.10 8.49
C PHE A 40 2.12 -1.58 8.33
N GLY A 41 2.77 -1.14 7.24
CA GLY A 41 2.90 0.28 6.93
C GLY A 41 1.54 0.94 6.67
N LEU A 42 0.63 0.26 5.95
CA LEU A 42 -0.73 0.76 5.72
C LEU A 42 -1.51 0.96 7.03
N LYS A 43 -1.36 0.06 8.01
CA LYS A 43 -1.97 0.23 9.35
C LYS A 43 -1.42 1.48 10.06
N ASN A 44 -0.11 1.67 10.05
CA ASN A 44 0.50 2.87 10.64
C ASN A 44 0.02 4.15 9.95
N LEU A 45 -0.05 4.16 8.61
CA LEU A 45 -0.59 5.31 7.86
C LEU A 45 -2.05 5.59 8.24
N LYS A 46 -2.86 4.54 8.44
CA LYS A 46 -4.24 4.66 8.87
C LYS A 46 -4.37 5.28 10.26
N GLU A 47 -3.59 4.77 11.22
CA GLU A 47 -3.55 5.28 12.60
C GLU A 47 -3.11 6.74 12.66
N LEU A 48 -2.11 7.10 11.85
CA LEU A 48 -1.60 8.47 11.75
C LEU A 48 -2.46 9.40 10.88
N LYS A 49 -3.55 8.88 10.29
CA LYS A 49 -4.44 9.62 9.37
C LYS A 49 -3.70 10.25 8.20
N VAL A 50 -2.65 9.58 7.71
CA VAL A 50 -1.90 10.04 6.53
C VAL A 50 -2.76 9.80 5.29
N PRO A 51 -2.98 10.82 4.45
CA PRO A 51 -3.70 10.66 3.19
C PRO A 51 -2.91 9.78 2.22
N ILE A 52 -3.61 8.92 1.47
CA ILE A 52 -2.98 7.98 0.53
C ILE A 52 -3.60 8.08 -0.86
N SER A 53 -2.79 7.80 -1.88
CA SER A 53 -3.23 7.56 -3.26
C SER A 53 -2.91 6.10 -3.65
N LEU A 54 -3.70 5.54 -4.56
CA LEU A 54 -3.48 4.19 -5.10
C LEU A 54 -3.05 4.29 -6.56
N HIS A 55 -1.87 3.76 -6.87
CA HIS A 55 -1.28 3.77 -8.22
C HIS A 55 -0.78 2.37 -8.58
N SER A 56 -0.81 2.05 -9.87
CA SER A 56 -0.30 0.77 -10.39
C SER A 56 1.21 0.81 -10.64
N ASP A 57 1.81 2.00 -10.79
CA ASP A 57 3.21 2.19 -11.19
C ASP A 57 3.61 1.31 -12.40
N CYS A 58 2.66 1.17 -13.33
CA CYS A 58 2.77 0.23 -14.43
C CYS A 58 3.72 0.72 -15.52
N HIS A 59 4.48 -0.21 -16.10
CA HIS A 59 5.34 0.03 -17.26
C HIS A 59 4.77 -0.56 -18.56
N HIS A 60 3.66 -1.30 -18.47
CA HIS A 60 2.93 -1.84 -19.62
C HIS A 60 1.44 -1.45 -19.55
N PRO A 61 0.80 -1.10 -20.68
CA PRO A 61 -0.60 -0.67 -20.70
C PRO A 61 -1.59 -1.67 -20.09
N LYS A 62 -1.33 -2.96 -20.27
CA LYS A 62 -2.16 -4.04 -19.70
C LYS A 62 -2.22 -4.04 -18.17
N ASP A 63 -1.22 -3.45 -17.52
CA ASP A 63 -1.07 -3.48 -16.06
C ASP A 63 -1.62 -2.21 -15.39
N ILE A 64 -2.13 -1.23 -16.17
CA ILE A 64 -2.69 0.03 -15.64
C ILE A 64 -3.74 -0.22 -14.56
N ILE A 65 -4.60 -1.22 -14.75
CA ILE A 65 -5.68 -1.58 -13.82
C ILE A 65 -5.55 -2.98 -13.23
N GLY A 66 -4.46 -3.71 -13.52
CA GLY A 66 -4.38 -5.16 -13.31
C GLY A 66 -4.66 -5.64 -11.88
N GLU A 67 -4.18 -4.90 -10.88
CA GLU A 67 -4.34 -5.25 -9.46
C GLU A 67 -5.22 -4.25 -8.68
N TYR A 68 -5.84 -3.29 -9.37
CA TYR A 68 -6.55 -2.19 -8.72
C TYR A 68 -7.64 -2.70 -7.76
N GLY A 69 -8.51 -3.60 -8.24
CA GLY A 69 -9.63 -4.13 -7.44
C GLY A 69 -9.16 -4.84 -6.17
N ASN A 70 -8.16 -5.72 -6.29
CA ASN A 70 -7.57 -6.45 -5.18
C ASN A 70 -6.96 -5.50 -4.13
N LYS A 71 -6.24 -4.46 -4.59
CA LYS A 71 -5.61 -3.50 -3.66
C LYS A 71 -6.64 -2.56 -3.04
N ALA A 72 -7.65 -2.13 -3.78
CA ALA A 72 -8.75 -1.33 -3.26
C ALA A 72 -9.53 -2.09 -2.18
N GLN A 73 -9.84 -3.38 -2.40
CA GLN A 73 -10.49 -4.23 -1.41
C GLN A 73 -9.65 -4.35 -0.13
N LEU A 74 -8.34 -4.59 -0.25
CA LEU A 74 -7.43 -4.62 0.90
C LEU A 74 -7.48 -3.31 1.70
N LEU A 75 -7.49 -2.16 1.03
CA LEU A 75 -7.57 -0.86 1.71
C LEU A 75 -8.91 -0.68 2.44
N MET A 76 -10.01 -1.11 1.84
CA MET A 76 -11.34 -1.10 2.48
C MET A 76 -11.38 -2.01 3.72
N GLU A 77 -10.81 -3.22 3.64
CA GLU A 77 -10.69 -4.15 4.78
C GLU A 77 -9.85 -3.56 5.92
N LEU A 78 -8.83 -2.76 5.60
CA LEU A 78 -8.03 -2.02 6.57
C LEU A 78 -8.73 -0.75 7.10
N GLY A 79 -9.94 -0.44 6.64
CA GLY A 79 -10.77 0.66 7.12
C GLY A 79 -10.52 2.01 6.44
N PHE A 80 -9.80 2.05 5.32
CA PHE A 80 -9.75 3.24 4.48
C PHE A 80 -11.10 3.47 3.80
N LYS A 81 -11.55 4.73 3.77
CA LYS A 81 -12.84 5.14 3.19
C LYS A 81 -12.70 6.02 1.95
N GLU A 82 -11.58 6.71 1.85
CA GLU A 82 -11.30 7.70 0.81
C GLU A 82 -9.85 7.56 0.36
N LEU A 83 -9.60 7.92 -0.90
CA LEU A 83 -8.27 8.07 -1.49
C LEU A 83 -8.11 9.50 -2.00
N MET A 84 -6.87 9.95 -2.05
CA MET A 84 -6.52 11.23 -2.67
C MET A 84 -6.47 11.09 -4.19
N LYS A 85 -7.10 12.05 -4.87
CA LYS A 85 -7.07 12.22 -6.31
C LYS A 85 -6.55 13.62 -6.64
N LEU A 86 -5.49 13.71 -7.44
CA LEU A 86 -5.05 14.98 -8.00
C LEU A 86 -5.95 15.34 -9.19
N LYS A 87 -6.64 16.49 -9.12
CA LYS A 87 -7.48 17.03 -10.20
C LYS A 87 -7.31 18.54 -10.25
N ALA A 88 -7.03 19.10 -11.42
CA ALA A 88 -6.85 20.53 -11.62
C ALA A 88 -5.86 21.18 -10.63
N ASN A 89 -4.71 20.52 -10.42
CA ASN A 89 -3.66 20.95 -9.49
C ASN A 89 -4.08 21.01 -8.00
N ASP A 90 -5.17 20.32 -7.64
CA ASP A 90 -5.67 20.23 -6.28
C ASP A 90 -5.87 18.77 -5.84
N TRP A 91 -5.53 18.49 -4.59
CA TRP A 91 -5.62 17.16 -3.99
C TRP A 91 -6.98 16.99 -3.32
N GLN A 92 -7.83 16.15 -3.91
CA GLN A 92 -9.20 15.95 -3.45
C GLN A 92 -9.34 14.57 -2.80
N SER A 93 -9.85 14.54 -1.56
CA SER A 93 -10.29 13.29 -0.94
C SER A 93 -11.58 12.82 -1.59
N LYS A 94 -11.61 11.57 -2.05
CA LYS A 94 -12.77 11.00 -2.75
C LYS A 94 -13.03 9.58 -2.25
N PRO A 95 -14.30 9.20 -2.03
CA PRO A 95 -14.65 7.82 -1.75
C PRO A 95 -14.34 6.92 -2.95
N PHE A 96 -14.03 5.67 -2.66
CA PHE A 96 -13.62 4.68 -3.66
C PHE A 96 -14.22 3.31 -3.35
N ASP A 97 -14.24 2.45 -4.37
CA ASP A 97 -14.53 1.03 -4.28
C ASP A 97 -13.57 0.23 -5.17
N GLN A 98 -13.82 -1.07 -5.30
CA GLN A 98 -13.04 -1.99 -6.16
C GLN A 98 -13.06 -1.62 -7.65
N ASN A 99 -13.98 -0.75 -8.10
CA ASN A 99 -14.14 -0.32 -9.48
C ASN A 99 -13.55 1.09 -9.74
N GLY A 100 -13.15 1.82 -8.71
CA GLY A 100 -12.55 3.15 -8.87
C GLY A 100 -13.06 4.19 -7.88
N PHE A 101 -12.94 5.45 -8.26
CA PHE A 101 -13.58 6.56 -7.54
C PHE A 101 -15.08 6.60 -7.82
N ALA A 102 -15.87 6.93 -6.81
CA ALA A 102 -17.31 7.14 -6.99
C ALA A 102 -17.56 8.26 -8.03
N LYS A 103 -18.58 8.09 -8.88
CA LYS A 103 -18.96 9.09 -9.87
C LYS A 103 -19.36 10.39 -9.18
N GLU A 104 -18.84 11.51 -9.68
CA GLU A 104 -19.32 12.83 -9.27
C GLU A 104 -20.77 12.97 -9.76
N ARG A 105 -21.70 13.26 -8.85
CA ARG A 105 -23.01 13.73 -9.29
C ARG A 105 -22.76 15.11 -9.87
N ASN A 106 -22.96 15.28 -11.16
CA ASN A 106 -22.97 16.60 -11.78
C ASN A 106 -24.06 17.41 -11.08
N SER A 107 -23.66 18.30 -10.18
CA SER A 107 -24.50 19.43 -9.79
C SER A 107 -24.80 20.16 -11.09
N LYS A 108 -26.08 20.14 -11.51
CA LYS A 108 -26.55 20.81 -12.72
C LYS A 108 -25.88 22.18 -12.81
N VAL A 109 -25.08 22.38 -13.85
CA VAL A 109 -24.66 23.71 -14.26
C VAL A 109 -25.95 24.41 -14.64
N GLY A 110 -26.42 25.31 -13.76
CA GLY A 110 -27.53 26.20 -14.07
C GLY A 110 -27.08 27.09 -15.23
N ILE A 111 -27.69 26.88 -16.39
CA ILE A 111 -27.76 27.84 -17.48
C ILE A 111 -29.04 28.62 -17.27
#